data_AF-A0A972ZJA6-F1
#
_entry.id   AF-A0A972ZJA6-F1
#
_cell.length_a   1.000
_cell.length_b   1.000
_cell.length_c   1.000
_cell.angle_alpha   90.00
_cell.angle_beta   90.00
_cell.angle_gamma   90.00
#
_symmetry.space_group_name_H-M   'P 1'
#
loop_
_entity.id
_entity.type
_entity.pdbx_description
1 polymer ?
#
loop_
_entity_poly.entity_id
_entity_poly.type
_entity_poly.pdbx_seq_one_letter_code
_entity_poly.pdbx_strand_id
1 'polypeptide(L)'
;MCSRFEMNAPPGDLAKRFGLEVPSLVPNQEELRPTDQALVIAPKMDARLFGWGLSVGWNSKPLINARAETLENKNTFRPLLENRCLVPASAYFEWRKEDGNKLKNRIARKDKTLFAFAGLTDGNRFTIITCAPAADIAHIHNRMPVILDAAFEARWAEPGLSFAEVKGLLVPCDNGVLETDEETPPPKSPGDQPDLFG
;
A
#
# COMPACT_ATOMS: atom_id res chain seq x y z
N MET A 1 0.99 -5.07 8.11
CA MET A 1 0.84 -5.56 6.71
C MET A 1 -0.21 -4.62 6.18
N CYS A 2 0.14 -3.85 5.14
CA CYS A 2 -0.67 -2.72 4.72
C CYS A 2 -2.07 -3.18 4.31
N SER A 3 -3.05 -2.87 5.15
CA SER A 3 -4.47 -3.23 4.95
C SER A 3 -5.38 -2.00 4.95
N ARG A 4 -4.77 -0.81 4.90
CA ARG A 4 -5.47 0.45 4.81
C ARG A 4 -4.58 1.53 4.22
N PHE A 5 -5.09 2.26 3.24
CA PHE A 5 -4.40 3.42 2.69
C PHE A 5 -5.36 4.50 2.23
N GLU A 6 -4.84 5.71 2.08
CA GLU A 6 -5.59 6.86 1.58
C GLU A 6 -5.14 7.19 0.16
N MET A 7 -6.09 7.67 -0.62
CA MET A 7 -5.84 8.39 -1.85
C MET A 7 -6.62 9.70 -1.82
N ASN A 8 -6.03 10.72 -1.23
CA ASN A 8 -6.64 12.04 -1.16
C ASN A 8 -5.92 13.02 -2.08
N ALA A 9 -6.36 13.05 -3.35
CA ALA A 9 -5.87 14.01 -4.33
C ALA A 9 -6.91 14.27 -5.43
N PRO A 10 -7.05 15.52 -5.90
CA PRO A 10 -7.81 15.82 -7.10
C PRO A 10 -7.25 15.06 -8.32
N PRO A 11 -8.10 14.62 -9.27
CA PRO A 11 -7.66 13.95 -10.50
C PRO A 11 -6.55 14.69 -11.28
N GLY A 12 -6.60 16.03 -11.31
CA GLY A 12 -5.58 16.85 -11.97
C GLY A 12 -4.20 16.76 -11.31
N ASP A 13 -4.15 16.66 -9.99
CA ASP A 13 -2.89 16.53 -9.25
C ASP A 13 -2.28 15.14 -9.43
N LEU A 14 -3.13 14.10 -9.47
CA LEU A 14 -2.72 12.74 -9.82
C LEU A 14 -2.12 12.68 -11.23
N ALA A 15 -2.83 13.26 -12.21
CA ALA A 15 -2.39 13.30 -13.58
C ALA A 15 -1.03 13.99 -13.72
N LYS A 16 -0.87 15.15 -13.05
CA LYS A 16 0.39 15.89 -13.04
C LYS A 16 1.52 15.12 -12.36
N ARG A 17 1.29 14.50 -11.20
CA ARG A 17 2.33 13.81 -10.42
C ARG A 17 2.85 12.55 -11.11
N PHE A 18 1.98 11.81 -11.78
CA PHE A 18 2.32 10.53 -12.38
C PHE A 18 2.43 10.59 -13.91
N GLY A 19 2.25 11.76 -14.53
CA GLY A 19 2.36 11.93 -15.99
C GLY A 19 1.26 11.21 -16.76
N LEU A 20 0.03 11.25 -16.25
CA LEU A 20 -1.14 10.59 -16.82
C LEU A 20 -2.03 11.60 -17.57
N GLU A 21 -2.92 11.09 -18.41
CA GLU A 21 -4.14 11.83 -18.72
C GLU A 21 -5.00 11.97 -17.45
N VAL A 22 -5.84 13.02 -17.39
CA VAL A 22 -6.70 13.24 -16.22
C VAL A 22 -7.64 12.05 -16.06
N PRO A 23 -7.54 11.26 -14.97
CA PRO A 23 -8.37 10.08 -14.80
C PRO A 23 -9.81 10.52 -14.61
N SER A 24 -10.71 9.94 -15.42
CA SER A 24 -12.14 10.21 -15.36
C SER A 24 -12.81 9.62 -14.11
N LEU A 25 -12.16 8.64 -13.48
CA LEU A 25 -12.66 7.92 -12.31
C LEU A 25 -11.55 7.83 -11.25
N VAL A 26 -11.82 8.44 -10.09
CA VAL A 26 -11.08 8.23 -8.84
C VAL A 26 -12.06 7.74 -7.79
N PRO A 27 -11.69 6.79 -6.92
CA PRO A 27 -12.56 6.35 -5.84
C PRO A 27 -12.97 7.54 -4.97
N ASN A 28 -14.27 7.71 -4.74
CA ASN A 28 -14.80 8.74 -3.84
C ASN A 28 -14.79 8.23 -2.39
N GLN A 29 -13.61 7.86 -1.89
CA GLN A 29 -13.40 7.32 -0.55
C GLN A 29 -12.09 7.85 0.01
N GLU A 30 -12.12 8.38 1.23
CA GLU A 30 -10.91 8.91 1.89
C GLU A 30 -9.94 7.77 2.25
N GLU A 31 -10.46 6.64 2.69
CA GLU A 31 -9.69 5.52 3.24
C GLU A 31 -10.11 4.18 2.59
N LEU A 32 -9.23 3.61 1.77
CA LEU A 32 -9.42 2.38 1.01
C LEU A 32 -9.07 1.14 1.83
N ARG A 33 -9.90 0.10 1.71
CA ARG A 33 -9.84 -1.18 2.43
C ARG A 33 -9.71 -2.35 1.44
N PRO A 34 -9.32 -3.55 1.92
CA PRO A 34 -9.44 -4.77 1.14
C PRO A 34 -10.80 -4.87 0.45
N THR A 35 -10.82 -5.32 -0.79
CA THR A 35 -11.98 -5.42 -1.71
C THR A 35 -12.51 -4.12 -2.31
N ASP A 36 -12.13 -2.95 -1.79
CA ASP A 36 -12.48 -1.68 -2.44
C ASP A 36 -11.79 -1.54 -3.80
N GLN A 37 -12.35 -0.70 -4.66
CA GLN A 37 -11.70 -0.31 -5.90
C GLN A 37 -10.72 0.85 -5.62
N ALA A 38 -9.49 0.71 -6.11
CA ALA A 38 -8.47 1.75 -6.05
C ALA A 38 -8.06 2.16 -7.46
N LEU A 39 -7.64 3.42 -7.64
CA LEU A 39 -6.92 3.81 -8.84
C LEU A 39 -5.57 3.10 -8.86
N VAL A 40 -5.29 2.39 -9.95
CA VAL A 40 -4.05 1.67 -10.20
C VAL A 40 -3.52 2.10 -11.55
N ILE A 41 -2.23 2.42 -11.61
CA ILE A 41 -1.53 2.68 -12.87
C ILE A 41 -0.93 1.36 -13.32
N ALA A 42 -1.60 0.72 -14.27
CA ALA A 42 -1.20 -0.52 -14.89
C ALA A 42 -0.06 -0.29 -15.91
N PRO A 43 0.57 -1.36 -16.44
CA PRO A 43 1.60 -1.22 -17.45
C PRO A 43 1.15 -0.34 -18.63
N LYS A 44 2.10 0.40 -19.23
CA LYS A 44 1.86 1.43 -20.27
C LYS A 44 1.16 2.70 -19.76
N MET A 45 1.30 3.02 -18.47
CA MET A 45 0.75 4.23 -17.85
C MET A 45 -0.77 4.33 -17.92
N ASP A 46 -1.44 3.18 -17.92
CA ASP A 46 -2.88 3.09 -18.03
C ASP A 46 -3.53 3.09 -16.65
N ALA A 47 -4.17 4.21 -16.29
CA ALA A 47 -4.78 4.40 -14.99
C ALA A 47 -6.24 3.93 -14.99
N ARG A 48 -6.54 2.90 -14.19
CA ARG A 48 -7.90 2.30 -14.09
C ARG A 48 -8.24 1.91 -12.66
N LEU A 49 -9.52 1.63 -12.42
CA LEU A 49 -9.99 1.14 -11.12
C LEU A 49 -9.88 -0.38 -11.02
N PHE A 50 -9.05 -0.88 -10.11
CA PHE A 50 -8.91 -2.31 -9.82
C PHE A 50 -9.37 -2.64 -8.40
N GLY A 51 -9.89 -3.86 -8.21
CA GLY A 51 -10.26 -4.35 -6.88
C GLY A 51 -9.04 -4.72 -6.04
N TRP A 52 -8.98 -4.28 -4.78
CA TRP A 52 -7.84 -4.58 -3.91
C TRP A 52 -7.91 -6.00 -3.34
N GLY A 53 -6.94 -6.81 -3.73
CA GLY A 53 -6.62 -8.13 -3.22
C GLY A 53 -6.92 -9.21 -4.26
N LEU A 54 -5.93 -10.07 -4.56
CA LEU A 54 -6.06 -11.10 -5.59
C LEU A 54 -6.96 -12.26 -5.14
N SER A 55 -7.71 -12.82 -6.08
CA SER A 55 -8.51 -14.03 -5.85
C SER A 55 -7.68 -15.29 -6.08
N VAL A 56 -7.81 -16.28 -5.20
CA VAL A 56 -7.16 -17.59 -5.38
C VAL A 56 -8.13 -18.71 -5.02
N GLY A 57 -8.10 -19.81 -5.76
CA GLY A 57 -9.06 -20.91 -5.57
C GLY A 57 -8.94 -21.65 -4.23
N TRP A 58 -7.83 -21.50 -3.50
CA TRP A 58 -7.55 -22.19 -2.23
C TRP A 58 -7.75 -21.33 -0.98
N ASN A 59 -8.10 -20.04 -1.13
CA ASN A 59 -8.34 -19.14 0.01
C ASN A 59 -9.61 -18.32 -0.25
N SER A 60 -10.53 -18.34 0.71
CA SER A 60 -11.75 -17.52 0.63
C SER A 60 -11.47 -16.03 0.85
N LYS A 61 -10.35 -15.69 1.49
CA LYS A 61 -9.93 -14.30 1.70
C LYS A 61 -8.99 -13.84 0.58
N PRO A 62 -9.18 -12.61 0.05
CA PRO A 62 -8.31 -12.09 -1.00
C PRO A 62 -6.90 -11.83 -0.49
N LEU A 63 -5.91 -11.98 -1.37
CA LEU A 63 -4.51 -11.73 -1.06
C LEU A 63 -4.16 -10.26 -1.29
N ILE A 64 -4.26 -9.47 -0.22
CA ILE A 64 -4.10 -8.00 -0.26
C ILE A 64 -2.64 -7.54 -0.28
N ASN A 65 -1.72 -8.39 0.18
CA ASN A 65 -0.29 -8.12 0.13
C ASN A 65 0.50 -9.32 -0.40
N ALA A 66 1.63 -9.02 -1.02
CA ALA A 66 2.66 -9.98 -1.42
C ALA A 66 4.00 -9.62 -0.76
N ARG A 67 4.78 -10.61 -0.30
CA ARG A 67 6.09 -10.36 0.32
C ARG A 67 7.18 -10.38 -0.75
N ALA A 68 7.94 -9.29 -0.87
CA ALA A 68 9.02 -9.13 -1.84
C ALA A 68 9.96 -10.34 -1.87
N GLU A 69 10.32 -10.87 -0.70
CA GLU A 69 11.28 -11.95 -0.49
C GLU A 69 10.82 -13.30 -1.07
N THR A 70 9.53 -13.46 -1.38
CA THR A 70 8.95 -14.75 -1.77
C THR A 70 8.20 -14.71 -3.08
N LEU A 71 8.20 -13.59 -3.80
CA LEU A 71 7.42 -13.42 -5.04
C LEU A 71 7.75 -14.51 -6.09
N GLU A 72 9.04 -14.74 -6.33
CA GLU A 72 9.52 -15.74 -7.32
C GLU A 72 9.19 -17.18 -6.93
N ASN A 73 9.04 -17.45 -5.63
CA ASN A 73 8.84 -18.79 -5.07
C ASN A 73 7.36 -19.16 -4.86
N LYS A 74 6.44 -18.19 -4.99
CA LYS A 74 5.01 -18.40 -4.75
C LYS A 74 4.28 -18.54 -6.08
N ASN A 75 3.68 -19.72 -6.31
CA ASN A 75 2.89 -20.02 -7.52
C ASN A 75 1.79 -19.00 -7.81
N THR A 76 1.27 -18.33 -6.80
CA THR A 76 0.26 -17.28 -6.95
C THR A 76 0.82 -16.00 -7.57
N PHE A 77 2.05 -15.60 -7.23
CA PHE A 77 2.62 -14.31 -7.64
C PHE A 77 3.57 -14.44 -8.83
N ARG A 78 4.22 -15.60 -9.00
CA ARG A 78 5.14 -15.87 -10.12
C ARG A 78 4.56 -15.54 -11.51
N PRO A 79 3.29 -15.86 -11.82
CA PRO A 79 2.69 -15.51 -13.11
C PRO A 79 2.44 -14.01 -13.31
N LEU A 80 2.46 -13.22 -12.23
CA LEU A 80 2.15 -11.79 -12.24
C LEU A 80 3.40 -10.91 -12.19
N LEU A 81 4.61 -11.49 -12.14
CA LEU A 81 5.86 -10.74 -11.99
C LEU A 81 6.13 -9.72 -13.10
N GLU A 82 5.55 -9.93 -14.28
CA GLU A 82 5.59 -8.99 -15.41
C GLU A 82 4.36 -8.07 -15.48
N ASN A 83 3.31 -8.35 -14.70
CA ASN A 83 2.12 -7.52 -14.58
C ASN A 83 2.25 -6.60 -13.37
N ARG A 84 3.29 -5.78 -13.38
CA ARG A 84 3.60 -4.81 -12.32
C ARG A 84 2.72 -3.57 -12.46
N CYS A 85 2.31 -3.00 -11.35
CA CYS A 85 1.55 -1.76 -11.32
C CYS A 85 2.04 -0.82 -10.23
N LEU A 86 1.69 0.45 -10.37
CA LEU A 86 1.79 1.45 -9.31
C LEU A 86 0.43 1.57 -8.64
N VAL A 87 0.43 1.61 -7.31
CA VAL A 87 -0.77 1.91 -6.51
C VAL A 87 -0.53 3.26 -5.86
N PRO A 88 -1.02 4.37 -6.45
CA PRO A 88 -0.81 5.68 -5.87
C PRO A 88 -1.46 5.76 -4.49
N ALA A 89 -0.87 6.52 -3.58
CA ALA A 89 -1.37 6.79 -2.22
C ALA A 89 -0.91 8.16 -1.70
N SER A 90 -1.68 8.72 -0.76
CA SER A 90 -1.31 9.91 0.03
C SER A 90 -0.86 9.56 1.44
N ALA A 91 -1.29 8.42 1.97
CA ALA A 91 -0.88 7.85 3.26
C ALA A 91 -1.24 6.36 3.34
N TYR A 92 -0.70 5.65 4.33
CA TYR A 92 -1.20 4.34 4.74
C TYR A 92 -1.28 4.22 6.25
N PHE A 93 -1.97 3.20 6.74
CA PHE A 93 -2.13 3.00 8.18
C PHE A 93 -1.60 1.66 8.63
N GLU A 94 -0.94 1.70 9.77
CA GLU A 94 -0.55 0.52 10.53
C GLU A 94 -0.94 0.70 12.00
N TRP A 95 -1.08 -0.42 12.72
CA TRP A 95 -1.51 -0.40 14.11
C TRP A 95 -0.36 -0.83 15.02
N ARG A 96 0.12 0.11 15.86
CA ARG A 96 1.04 -0.22 16.96
C ARG A 96 0.26 -0.91 18.07
N LYS A 97 0.81 -2.01 18.60
CA LYS A 97 0.25 -2.68 19.78
C LYS A 97 0.98 -2.21 21.02
N GLU A 98 0.25 -1.67 21.98
CA GLU A 98 0.81 -1.16 23.24
C GLU A 98 -0.22 -1.39 24.35
N ASP A 99 0.18 -2.07 25.43
CA ASP A 99 -0.67 -2.39 26.59
C ASP A 99 -2.05 -2.97 26.25
N GLY A 100 -2.09 -3.87 25.26
CA GLY A 100 -3.32 -4.50 24.78
C GLY A 100 -4.20 -3.62 23.88
N ASN A 101 -3.84 -2.34 23.69
CA ASN A 101 -4.51 -1.43 22.77
C ASN A 101 -3.90 -1.51 21.36
N LYS A 102 -4.69 -1.12 20.36
CA LYS A 102 -4.23 -0.94 18.98
C LYS A 102 -4.31 0.54 18.64
N LEU A 103 -3.15 1.17 18.51
CA LEU A 103 -3.03 2.59 18.20
C LEU A 103 -2.86 2.73 16.69
N LYS A 104 -3.83 3.36 16.03
CA LYS A 104 -3.81 3.54 14.57
C LYS A 104 -2.82 4.65 14.26
N ASN A 105 -1.82 4.36 13.44
CA ASN A 105 -0.80 5.29 13.03
C ASN A 105 -0.99 5.58 11.54
N ARG A 106 -1.22 6.84 11.19
CA ARG A 106 -1.21 7.34 9.81
C ARG A 106 0.22 7.62 9.40
N ILE A 107 0.66 7.04 8.30
CA ILE A 107 2.03 7.11 7.81
C ILE A 107 2.02 7.73 6.42
N ALA A 108 2.74 8.84 6.26
CA ALA A 108 2.78 9.61 5.02
C ALA A 108 4.19 10.14 4.73
N ARG A 109 4.38 10.70 3.54
CA ARG A 109 5.59 11.42 3.14
C ARG A 109 5.70 12.75 3.91
N LYS A 110 6.86 13.06 4.52
CA LYS A 110 7.08 14.34 5.24
C LYS A 110 6.90 15.58 4.37
N ASP A 111 7.27 15.47 3.09
CA ASP A 111 7.12 16.53 2.09
C ASP A 111 5.69 16.64 1.54
N LYS A 112 4.74 15.85 2.07
CA LYS A 112 3.31 15.85 1.73
C LYS A 112 3.03 15.56 0.25
N THR A 113 3.99 14.98 -0.45
CA THR A 113 3.85 14.57 -1.84
C THR A 113 3.15 13.21 -1.93
N LEU A 114 2.40 13.01 -3.01
CA LEU A 114 1.87 11.70 -3.36
C LEU A 114 3.01 10.74 -3.72
N PHE A 115 2.82 9.48 -3.39
CA PHE A 115 3.75 8.39 -3.66
C PHE A 115 3.02 7.18 -4.23
N ALA A 116 3.76 6.19 -4.71
CA ALA A 116 3.20 4.94 -5.19
C ALA A 116 3.77 3.73 -4.46
N PHE A 117 2.90 2.78 -4.14
CA PHE A 117 3.35 1.44 -3.78
C PHE A 117 3.69 0.62 -5.03
N ALA A 118 4.68 -0.25 -4.90
CA ALA A 118 4.89 -1.34 -5.85
C ALA A 118 3.77 -2.37 -5.70
N GLY A 119 3.09 -2.70 -6.80
CA GLY A 119 2.03 -3.70 -6.85
C GLY A 119 2.18 -4.71 -7.97
N LEU A 120 1.41 -5.80 -7.88
CA LEU A 120 1.18 -6.75 -8.97
C LEU A 120 -0.32 -6.80 -9.28
N THR A 121 -0.69 -7.07 -10.52
CA THR A 121 -2.09 -7.15 -10.95
C THR A 121 -2.38 -8.37 -11.85
N ASP A 122 -3.61 -8.88 -11.79
CA ASP A 122 -4.16 -9.85 -12.74
C ASP A 122 -4.96 -9.20 -13.89
N GLY A 123 -4.93 -7.86 -13.97
CA GLY A 123 -5.65 -7.06 -14.96
C GLY A 123 -6.99 -6.49 -14.47
N ASN A 124 -7.53 -6.99 -13.35
CA ASN A 124 -8.76 -6.49 -12.73
C ASN A 124 -8.63 -6.24 -11.21
N ARG A 125 -7.69 -6.94 -10.59
CA ARG A 125 -7.39 -6.89 -9.15
C ARG A 125 -5.91 -6.69 -8.95
N PHE A 126 -5.53 -6.17 -7.79
CA PHE A 126 -4.13 -5.92 -7.46
C PHE A 126 -3.77 -6.37 -6.05
N THR A 127 -2.48 -6.50 -5.79
CA THR A 127 -1.90 -6.73 -4.46
C THR A 127 -0.74 -5.78 -4.23
N ILE A 128 -0.56 -5.31 -3.00
CA ILE A 128 0.53 -4.41 -2.63
C ILE A 128 1.75 -5.25 -2.21
N ILE A 129 2.92 -4.98 -2.78
CA ILE A 129 4.16 -5.62 -2.38
C ILE A 129 4.63 -4.99 -1.06
N THR A 130 5.08 -5.82 -0.14
CA THR A 130 5.62 -5.43 1.17
C THR A 130 7.05 -5.92 1.33
N CYS A 131 7.85 -5.19 2.09
CA CYS A 131 9.22 -5.50 2.47
C CYS A 131 9.42 -5.39 4.00
N ALA A 132 10.65 -5.57 4.48
CA ALA A 132 11.02 -5.21 5.85
C ALA A 132 10.75 -3.71 6.10
N PRO A 133 10.48 -3.28 7.35
CA PRO A 133 10.22 -1.88 7.63
C PRO A 133 11.51 -1.05 7.59
N ALA A 134 11.41 0.21 7.20
CA ALA A 134 12.42 1.22 7.49
C ALA A 134 12.56 1.39 9.01
N ALA A 135 13.72 1.85 9.49
CA ALA A 135 14.01 1.94 10.93
C ALA A 135 12.97 2.82 11.65
N ASP A 136 12.57 3.92 11.00
CA ASP A 136 11.59 4.88 11.54
C ASP A 136 10.20 4.27 11.76
N ILE A 137 9.82 3.22 11.04
CA ILE A 137 8.49 2.60 11.11
C ILE A 137 8.54 1.23 11.82
N ALA A 138 9.73 0.67 12.05
CA ALA A 138 9.91 -0.67 12.61
C ALA A 138 9.27 -0.86 14.00
N HIS A 139 9.12 0.22 14.76
CA HIS A 139 8.45 0.22 16.07
C HIS A 139 6.91 0.14 15.97
N ILE A 140 6.32 0.42 14.80
CA ILE A 140 4.87 0.36 14.55
C ILE A 140 4.48 -1.02 14.02
N HIS A 141 5.18 -1.51 12.98
CA HIS A 141 4.89 -2.80 12.35
C HIS A 141 6.15 -3.44 11.76
N ASN A 142 6.22 -4.77 11.79
CA ASN A 142 7.36 -5.55 11.28
C ASN A 142 7.44 -5.66 9.74
N ARG A 143 6.64 -4.87 9.01
CA ARG A 143 6.52 -4.86 7.54
C ARG A 143 6.01 -3.50 7.12
N MET A 144 6.41 -3.06 5.94
CA MET A 144 5.86 -1.88 5.28
C MET A 144 5.54 -2.20 3.82
N PRO A 145 4.62 -1.46 3.18
CA PRO A 145 4.51 -1.50 1.73
C PRO A 145 5.81 -0.97 1.09
N VAL A 146 6.17 -1.52 -0.06
CA VAL A 146 7.29 -0.98 -0.85
C VAL A 146 6.82 0.34 -1.45
N ILE A 147 7.33 1.44 -0.93
CA ILE A 147 7.12 2.79 -1.48
C ILE A 147 8.24 3.06 -2.48
N LEU A 148 7.88 3.25 -3.74
CA LEU A 148 8.86 3.50 -4.80
C LEU A 148 9.32 4.97 -4.77
N ASP A 149 10.61 5.18 -5.04
CA ASP A 149 11.10 6.52 -5.38
C ASP A 149 10.49 6.94 -6.73
N ALA A 150 10.07 8.20 -6.83
CA ALA A 150 9.50 8.78 -8.04
C ALA A 150 10.37 8.54 -9.29
N ALA A 151 11.71 8.56 -9.13
CA ALA A 151 12.65 8.30 -10.23
C ALA A 151 12.60 6.86 -10.76
N PHE A 152 12.10 5.90 -9.98
CA PHE A 152 12.03 4.49 -10.32
C PHE A 152 10.62 3.96 -10.60
N GLU A 153 9.58 4.77 -10.38
CA GLU A 153 8.17 4.41 -10.63
C GLU A 153 7.95 3.95 -12.09
N ALA A 154 8.41 4.74 -13.07
CA ALA A 154 8.28 4.39 -14.49
C ALA A 154 9.06 3.12 -14.84
N ARG A 155 10.26 2.95 -14.27
CA ARG A 155 11.09 1.74 -14.45
C ARG A 155 10.39 0.50 -13.89
N TRP A 156 9.76 0.61 -12.73
CA TRP A 156 9.00 -0.49 -12.13
C TRP A 156 7.81 -0.91 -13.02
N ALA A 157 7.08 0.06 -13.59
CA ALA A 157 5.89 -0.20 -14.40
C ALA A 157 6.19 -0.51 -15.89
N GLU A 158 7.45 -0.46 -16.32
CA GLU A 158 7.87 -0.68 -17.70
C GLU A 158 7.64 -2.14 -18.15
N PRO A 159 6.75 -2.41 -19.12
CA PRO A 159 6.50 -3.77 -19.61
C PRO A 159 7.72 -4.46 -20.24
N GLY A 160 8.69 -3.70 -20.76
CA GLY A 160 9.88 -4.23 -21.43
C GLY A 160 10.97 -4.76 -20.50
N LEU A 161 10.90 -4.45 -19.20
CA LEU A 161 11.88 -4.93 -18.22
C LEU A 161 11.41 -6.21 -17.56
N SER A 162 12.31 -7.17 -17.39
CA SER A 162 12.04 -8.38 -16.62
C SER A 162 11.98 -8.08 -15.12
N PHE A 163 11.28 -8.92 -14.35
CA PHE A 163 11.27 -8.79 -12.90
C PHE A 163 12.68 -8.80 -12.27
N ALA A 164 13.61 -9.58 -12.84
CA ALA A 164 14.99 -9.65 -12.36
C ALA A 164 15.71 -8.30 -12.40
N GLU A 165 15.39 -7.44 -13.37
CA GLU A 165 15.99 -6.12 -13.56
C GLU A 165 15.45 -5.04 -12.62
N VAL A 166 14.30 -5.30 -11.99
CA VAL A 166 13.58 -4.33 -11.16
C VAL A 166 13.38 -4.81 -9.71
N LYS A 167 13.62 -6.08 -9.40
CA LYS A 167 13.42 -6.61 -8.03
C LYS A 167 14.29 -5.93 -6.97
N GLY A 168 15.42 -5.34 -7.37
CA GLY A 168 16.26 -4.51 -6.50
C GLY A 168 15.57 -3.25 -5.98
N LEU A 169 14.46 -2.82 -6.59
CA LEU A 169 13.63 -1.70 -6.13
C LEU A 169 12.73 -2.07 -4.93
N LEU A 170 12.58 -3.37 -4.63
CA LEU A 170 11.66 -3.86 -3.59
C LEU A 170 12.28 -3.84 -2.19
N VAL A 171 12.83 -2.70 -1.82
CA VAL A 171 13.52 -2.45 -0.55
C VAL A 171 12.71 -1.46 0.32
N PRO A 172 13.00 -1.35 1.62
CA PRO A 172 12.42 -0.29 2.45
C PRO A 172 12.81 1.08 1.88
N CYS A 173 11.96 2.09 2.03
CA CYS A 173 12.34 3.45 1.70
C CYS A 173 13.42 3.97 2.68
N ASP A 174 14.10 5.05 2.30
CA ASP A 174 15.09 5.69 3.17
C ASP A 174 14.48 6.15 4.50
N ASN A 175 15.30 6.16 5.55
CA ASN A 175 14.90 6.75 6.83
C ASN A 175 14.81 8.27 6.70
N GLY A 176 13.99 8.89 7.55
CA GLY A 176 13.78 10.31 7.63
C GLY A 176 12.77 10.86 6.63
N VAL A 177 12.24 10.03 5.73
CA VAL A 177 11.35 10.48 4.64
C VAL A 177 9.86 10.36 4.95
N LEU A 178 9.51 9.58 5.97
CA LEU A 178 8.14 9.36 6.42
C LEU A 178 7.84 10.09 7.74
N GLU A 179 6.63 10.59 7.89
CA GLU A 179 6.04 11.05 9.15
C GLU A 179 4.95 10.09 9.60
N THR A 180 4.74 10.06 10.92
CA THR A 180 3.77 9.20 11.60
C THR A 180 2.90 10.05 12.52
N ASP A 181 1.60 10.06 12.27
CA ASP A 181 0.60 10.67 13.14
C ASP A 181 -0.20 9.57 13.81
N GLU A 182 -0.04 9.42 15.13
CA GLU A 182 -0.84 8.46 15.92
C GLU A 182 -2.23 9.04 16.19
N GLU A 183 -3.27 8.34 15.75
CA GLU A 183 -4.64 8.66 16.14
C GLU A 183 -4.83 8.26 17.61
N THR A 184 -5.06 9.25 18.46
CA THR A 184 -5.44 9.02 19.86
C THR A 184 -6.75 8.25 19.89
N PRO A 185 -6.80 7.05 20.51
CA PRO A 185 -8.07 6.35 20.68
C PRO A 185 -9.06 7.25 21.42
N PRO A 186 -10.35 7.23 21.08
CA PRO A 186 -11.33 7.84 21.97
C PRO A 186 -11.20 7.21 23.37
N PRO A 187 -11.36 7.98 24.45
CA PRO A 187 -11.28 7.45 25.81
C PRO A 187 -12.21 6.24 25.95
N LYS A 188 -11.73 5.18 26.62
CA LYS A 188 -12.57 3.99 26.89
C LYS A 188 -13.85 4.44 27.59
N SER A 189 -15.01 3.99 27.09
CA SER A 189 -16.29 4.23 27.75
C SER A 189 -16.21 3.72 29.20
N PRO A 190 -16.85 4.38 30.18
CA PRO A 190 -16.77 4.02 31.60
C PRO A 190 -17.20 2.59 31.98
N GLY A 191 -17.71 1.79 31.03
CA GLY A 191 -18.21 0.43 31.27
C GLY A 191 -17.17 -0.68 31.27
N ASP A 192 -15.89 -0.39 30.99
CA ASP A 192 -14.81 -1.39 30.95
C ASP A 192 -13.93 -1.40 32.22
N GLN A 193 -14.37 -0.80 33.33
CA GLN A 193 -13.71 -1.01 34.61
C GLN A 193 -14.10 -2.38 35.18
N PRO A 194 -13.14 -3.27 35.52
CA PRO A 194 -13.46 -4.46 36.28
C PRO A 194 -14.01 -4.02 37.64
N ASP A 195 -15.12 -4.63 38.03
CA ASP A 195 -15.84 -4.34 39.27
C ASP A 195 -14.87 -4.45 40.46
N LEU A 196 -14.56 -3.32 41.09
CA LEU A 196 -13.59 -3.24 42.21
C LEU A 196 -14.21 -3.62 43.56
N PHE A 197 -15.45 -4.08 43.58
CA PHE A 197 -16.13 -4.58 44.77
C PHE A 197 -16.89 -5.88 44.45
N GLY A 198 -16.16 -6.98 44.42
CA GLY A 198 -16.70 -8.32 44.68
C GLY A 198 -16.74 -8.60 46.18
#